data_AF-A0AAW8R3P9-F1
#
_entry.id   AF-A0AAW8R3P9-F1
#
_cell.length_a   1.000
_cell.length_b   1.000
_cell.length_c   1.000
_cell.angle_alpha   90.00
_cell.angle_beta   90.00
_cell.angle_gamma   90.00
#
_symmetry.space_group_name_H-M   'P 1'
#
loop_
_entity.id
_entity.type
_entity.pdbx_description
1 polymer ?
#
loop_
_entity_poly.entity_id
_entity_poly.type
_entity_poly.pdbx_seq_one_letter_code
_entity_poly.pdbx_strand_id
1 'polypeptide(L)'
;MFLNFMKRFSSVLYVQIWEERLKVTDVANDESFDDLPIVVIQTQEKGKKVISGIGKRAANSVKQNEIAVNPFSHPRALLSNFYVGEKLLQHAFKSLGSIKSFRPRPKVVMHPMEKTEGGLTAIEERAFRELALGAGAIDIKIHVGKPLNTNGFQFDEFQEENKEGIYNEDTKQSFSYIATFLIYFFIVIFAVWYFGG
;
A
#
# COMPACT_ATOMS: atom_id res chain seq x y z
N MET A 1 -11.01 -21.82 12.17
CA MET A 1 -10.24 -21.43 13.39
C MET A 1 -8.86 -20.82 13.08
N PHE A 2 -8.23 -21.09 11.94
CA PHE A 2 -6.90 -20.54 11.57
C PHE A 2 -6.88 -19.09 11.05
N LEU A 3 -8.00 -18.51 10.60
CA LEU A 3 -8.04 -17.14 10.06
C LEU A 3 -7.91 -16.03 11.12
N ASN A 4 -8.12 -16.33 12.41
CA ASN A 4 -8.07 -15.33 13.47
C ASN A 4 -6.67 -15.11 14.08
N PHE A 5 -5.72 -16.02 13.82
CA PHE A 5 -4.36 -15.90 14.38
C PHE A 5 -3.48 -14.96 13.55
N MET A 6 -3.70 -14.87 12.23
CA MET A 6 -2.91 -13.99 11.35
C MET A 6 -3.27 -12.50 11.45
N LYS A 7 -4.44 -12.14 12.00
CA LYS A 7 -4.88 -10.74 12.12
C LYS A 7 -4.02 -9.89 13.06
N ARG A 8 -3.31 -10.51 14.01
CA ARG A 8 -2.44 -9.81 14.98
C ARG A 8 -0.99 -9.61 14.50
N PHE A 9 -0.65 -10.10 13.31
CA PHE A 9 0.74 -10.04 12.79
C PHE A 9 0.93 -9.15 11.56
N SER A 10 -0.12 -8.54 11.01
CA SER A 10 0.06 -7.54 9.94
C SER A 10 0.47 -6.20 10.57
N SER A 11 1.68 -5.72 10.28
CA SER A 11 2.06 -4.37 10.67
C SER A 11 1.12 -3.36 10.02
N VAL A 12 0.81 -2.29 10.75
CA VAL A 12 0.02 -1.17 10.23
C VAL A 12 0.99 -0.04 9.90
N LEU A 13 1.08 0.30 8.62
CA LEU A 13 1.90 1.40 8.16
C LEU A 13 1.02 2.62 7.90
N TYR A 14 1.37 3.74 8.52
CA TYR A 14 0.78 5.04 8.22
C TYR A 14 1.68 5.80 7.25
N VAL A 15 1.19 6.03 6.04
CA VAL A 15 1.93 6.61 4.92
C VAL A 15 1.42 8.03 4.70
N GLN A 16 2.27 9.01 4.96
CA GLN A 16 1.99 10.42 4.73
C GLN A 16 2.83 10.94 3.57
N ILE A 17 2.16 11.56 2.59
CA ILE A 17 2.77 11.94 1.31
C ILE A 17 2.63 13.44 1.08
N TRP A 18 3.76 14.11 0.89
CA TRP A 18 3.89 15.49 0.45
C TRP A 18 4.77 15.53 -0.82
N GLU A 19 4.84 16.66 -1.52
CA GLU A 19 5.82 16.84 -2.60
C GLU A 19 7.26 16.77 -2.07
N GLU A 20 7.52 17.32 -0.88
CA GLU A 20 8.86 17.46 -0.31
C GLU A 20 9.16 16.47 0.83
N ARG A 21 8.26 15.53 1.09
CA ARG A 21 8.44 14.56 2.17
C ARG A 21 7.60 13.31 1.93
N LEU A 22 8.19 12.15 2.15
CA LEU A 22 7.47 10.90 2.32
C LEU A 22 7.81 10.38 3.71
N LYS A 23 6.78 10.30 4.57
CA LYS A 23 6.91 9.67 5.88
C LYS A 23 6.09 8.39 5.92
N VAL A 24 6.72 7.27 6.22
CA VAL A 24 6.04 6.01 6.52
C VAL A 24 6.36 5.65 7.95
N THR A 25 5.35 5.47 8.78
CA THR A 25 5.51 5.11 10.20
C THR A 25 4.89 3.74 10.45
N ASP A 26 5.64 2.83 11.07
CA ASP A 26 5.05 1.62 11.61
C ASP A 26 4.42 1.94 12.98
N VAL A 27 3.11 1.77 13.04
CA VAL A 27 2.28 2.13 14.20
C VAL A 27 2.65 1.31 15.44
N ALA A 28 3.18 0.09 15.27
CA ALA A 28 3.43 -0.81 16.39
C ALA A 28 4.68 -0.42 17.20
N ASN A 29 5.74 0.04 16.53
CA ASN A 29 7.05 0.32 17.14
C ASN A 29 7.52 1.78 16.94
N ASP A 30 6.72 2.63 16.29
CA ASP A 30 7.01 4.05 16.03
C ASP A 30 8.29 4.29 15.22
N GLU A 31 8.76 3.25 14.50
CA GLU A 31 9.84 3.40 13.54
C GLU A 31 9.32 4.08 12.27
N SER A 32 10.11 5.01 11.73
CA SER A 32 9.70 5.74 10.52
C SER A 32 10.79 5.84 9.46
N PHE A 33 10.37 5.69 8.21
CA PHE A 33 11.08 6.14 7.03
C PHE A 33 10.63 7.58 6.79
N ASP A 34 11.57 8.52 6.69
CA ASP A 34 11.26 9.94 6.54
C ASP A 34 12.34 10.59 5.66
N ASP A 35 12.02 10.82 4.39
CA ASP A 35 12.97 11.35 3.40
C ASP A 35 12.25 12.10 2.26
N LEU A 36 13.01 12.72 1.37
CA LEU A 36 12.50 13.27 0.10
C LEU A 36 11.96 12.14 -0.78
N PRO A 37 10.80 12.32 -1.41
CA PRO A 37 10.23 11.33 -2.32
C PRO A 37 10.91 11.38 -3.69
N ILE A 38 12.22 11.21 -3.76
CA ILE A 38 12.97 11.24 -5.02
C ILE A 38 13.58 9.87 -5.26
N VAL A 39 13.42 9.39 -6.49
CA VAL A 39 14.08 8.18 -6.98
C VAL A 39 15.05 8.58 -8.07
N VAL A 40 16.31 8.18 -7.91
CA VAL A 40 17.35 8.36 -8.92
C VAL A 40 17.40 7.13 -9.80
N ILE A 41 17.26 7.34 -11.10
CA ILE A 41 17.18 6.31 -12.12
C ILE A 41 18.39 6.45 -13.04
N GLN A 42 19.22 5.42 -13.08
CA GLN A 42 20.35 5.33 -13.99
C GLN A 42 19.94 4.67 -15.30
N THR A 43 20.38 5.23 -16.42
CA THR A 43 20.33 4.56 -17.72
C THR A 43 21.65 3.81 -17.93
N GLN A 44 21.58 2.48 -17.90
CA GLN A 44 22.70 1.59 -18.18
C GLN A 44 22.89 1.41 -19.70
N GLU A 45 23.95 0.69 -20.06
CA GLU A 45 24.18 0.21 -21.42
C GLU A 45 22.93 -0.48 -21.98
N LYS A 46 22.71 -0.34 -23.29
CA LYS A 46 21.53 -0.86 -24.01
C LYS A 46 20.19 -0.24 -23.56
N GLY A 47 20.21 0.90 -22.87
CA GLY A 47 19.02 1.68 -22.53
C GLY A 47 18.22 1.13 -21.33
N LYS A 48 18.76 0.16 -20.60
CA LYS A 48 18.10 -0.41 -19.42
C LYS A 48 18.07 0.62 -18.29
N LYS A 49 16.87 0.90 -17.75
CA LYS A 49 16.69 1.79 -16.60
C LYS A 49 16.73 1.00 -15.29
N VAL A 50 17.52 1.46 -14.32
CA VAL A 50 17.60 0.87 -12.97
C VAL A 50 17.53 1.96 -11.92
N ILE A 51 17.00 1.66 -10.75
CA ILE A 51 17.04 2.56 -9.60
C ILE A 51 18.45 2.51 -9.01
N SER A 52 19.16 3.64 -9.01
CA SER A 52 20.51 3.76 -8.43
C SER A 52 20.51 4.38 -7.03
N GLY A 53 19.44 5.08 -6.65
CA GLY A 53 19.29 5.64 -5.30
C GLY A 53 17.90 6.18 -5.02
N ILE A 54 17.61 6.40 -3.74
CA ILE A 54 16.36 6.96 -3.23
C ILE A 54 16.68 8.01 -2.16
N GLY A 55 15.85 9.04 -2.06
CA GLY A 55 15.92 10.03 -1.00
C GLY A 55 16.85 11.20 -1.29
N LYS A 56 16.97 12.10 -0.31
CA LYS A 56 17.72 13.36 -0.41
C LYS A 56 19.19 13.13 -0.74
N ARG A 57 19.80 12.11 -0.15
CA ARG A 57 21.22 11.79 -0.39
C ARG A 57 21.47 11.43 -1.84
N ALA A 58 20.60 10.60 -2.43
CA ALA A 58 20.73 10.21 -3.84
C ALA A 58 20.48 11.42 -4.77
N ALA A 59 19.47 12.23 -4.47
CA ALA A 59 19.13 13.42 -5.26
C ALA A 59 20.28 14.44 -5.32
N ASN A 60 21.07 14.56 -4.24
CA ASN A 60 22.22 15.49 -4.18
C ASN A 60 23.48 14.97 -4.90
N SER A 61 23.48 13.75 -5.43
CA SER A 61 24.65 13.11 -6.03
C SER A 61 24.33 12.43 -7.37
N VAL A 62 23.36 13.00 -8.10
CA VAL A 62 22.96 12.55 -9.44
C VAL A 62 24.13 12.69 -10.42
N LYS A 63 24.42 11.60 -11.14
CA LYS A 63 25.48 11.55 -12.17
C LYS A 63 24.93 11.90 -13.56
N GLN A 64 25.83 12.08 -14.53
CA GLN A 64 25.47 12.48 -15.89
C GLN A 64 24.51 11.49 -16.60
N ASN A 65 24.56 10.19 -16.28
CA ASN A 65 23.68 9.17 -16.85
C ASN A 65 22.47 8.83 -15.96
N GLU A 66 22.17 9.68 -14.98
CA GLU A 66 21.09 9.52 -14.03
C GLU A 66 20.08 10.66 -14.14
N ILE A 67 18.83 10.36 -13.77
CA ILE A 67 17.77 11.35 -13.61
C ILE A 67 17.14 11.19 -12.22
N ALA A 68 16.84 12.30 -11.56
CA ALA A 68 16.04 12.32 -10.35
C ALA A 68 14.57 12.53 -10.71
N VAL A 69 13.69 11.67 -10.21
CA VAL A 69 12.25 11.74 -10.45
C VAL A 69 11.50 11.76 -9.12
N ASN A 70 10.64 12.77 -8.94
CA ASN A 70 9.69 12.83 -7.83
C ASN A 70 8.33 12.32 -8.32
N PRO A 71 7.83 11.15 -7.84
CA PRO A 71 6.54 10.62 -8.25
C PRO A 71 5.36 11.34 -7.61
N PHE A 72 5.60 12.23 -6.64
CA PHE A 72 4.56 12.97 -5.92
C PHE A 72 4.58 14.47 -6.22
N SER A 73 5.21 14.90 -7.32
CA SER A 73 5.23 16.32 -7.73
C SER A 73 4.58 16.50 -9.11
N HIS A 74 3.45 17.22 -9.13
CA HIS A 74 2.73 17.62 -10.35
C HIS A 74 1.71 18.74 -10.05
N PRO A 75 1.47 19.70 -10.97
CA PRO A 75 0.68 20.90 -10.65
C PRO A 75 -0.79 20.66 -10.25
N ARG A 76 -1.39 19.55 -10.69
CA ARG A 76 -2.84 19.29 -10.54
C ARG A 76 -3.20 18.09 -9.66
N ALA A 77 -2.24 17.23 -9.38
CA ALA A 77 -2.45 16.00 -8.63
C ALA A 77 -1.16 15.70 -7.86
N LEU A 78 -1.28 15.08 -6.69
CA LEU A 78 -0.09 14.74 -5.92
C LEU A 78 0.71 13.64 -6.64
N LEU A 79 0.07 12.53 -7.02
CA LEU A 79 0.73 11.44 -7.75
C LEU A 79 0.93 11.78 -9.24
N SER A 80 2.19 11.83 -9.68
CA SER A 80 2.60 12.14 -11.05
C SER A 80 3.17 10.95 -11.81
N ASN A 81 3.83 10.02 -11.12
CA ASN A 81 4.44 8.84 -11.72
C ASN A 81 4.20 7.59 -10.87
N PHE A 82 3.23 6.78 -11.30
CA PHE A 82 2.81 5.58 -10.58
C PHE A 82 3.96 4.58 -10.38
N TYR A 83 4.68 4.25 -11.46
CA TYR A 83 5.74 3.23 -11.40
C TYR A 83 6.86 3.63 -10.43
N VAL A 84 7.30 4.89 -10.51
CA VAL A 84 8.36 5.40 -9.62
C VAL A 84 7.86 5.47 -8.17
N GLY A 85 6.60 5.89 -7.95
CA GLY A 85 5.96 5.90 -6.64
C GLY A 85 5.84 4.51 -6.03
N GLU A 86 5.48 3.50 -6.82
CA GLU A 86 5.39 2.11 -6.37
C GLU A 86 6.75 1.63 -5.88
N LYS A 87 7.83 1.85 -6.65
CA LYS A 87 9.18 1.44 -6.25
C LYS A 87 9.69 2.18 -5.02
N LEU A 88 9.32 3.45 -4.87
CA LEU A 88 9.62 4.24 -3.68
C LEU A 88 8.92 3.67 -2.44
N LEU A 89 7.62 3.36 -2.51
CA LEU A 89 6.89 2.75 -1.40
C LEU A 89 7.38 1.33 -1.10
N GLN A 90 7.69 0.51 -2.11
CA GLN A 90 8.32 -0.81 -1.91
C GLN A 90 9.60 -0.68 -1.09
N HIS A 91 10.43 0.34 -1.37
CA HIS A 91 11.64 0.61 -0.62
C HIS A 91 11.34 1.02 0.83
N ALA A 92 10.45 2.00 1.05
CA ALA A 92 10.08 2.49 2.37
C ALA A 92 9.45 1.40 3.25
N PHE A 93 8.58 0.57 2.66
CA PHE A 93 7.95 -0.55 3.38
C PHE A 93 9.01 -1.59 3.75
N LYS A 94 9.97 -1.85 2.86
CA LYS A 94 11.05 -2.80 3.11
C LYS A 94 12.02 -2.30 4.18
N SER A 95 12.32 -1.00 4.25
CA SER A 95 13.26 -0.44 5.23
C SER A 95 12.75 -0.55 6.66
N LEU A 96 11.43 -0.54 6.87
CA LEU A 96 10.79 -0.52 8.18
C LEU A 96 10.58 -1.88 8.83
N GLY A 97 11.35 -2.92 8.49
CA GLY A 97 11.05 -4.23 9.11
C GLY A 97 12.21 -5.05 9.48
N SER A 98 11.95 -5.72 10.59
CA SER A 98 12.90 -6.43 11.42
C SER A 98 13.46 -7.68 10.75
N ILE A 99 12.71 -8.36 9.87
CA ILE A 99 13.11 -9.67 9.33
C ILE A 99 13.00 -9.70 7.80
N LYS A 100 14.16 -9.75 7.13
CA LYS A 100 14.33 -9.75 5.66
C LYS A 100 13.68 -10.94 4.94
N SER A 101 13.33 -12.02 5.67
CA SER A 101 12.97 -13.32 5.08
C SER A 101 11.53 -13.79 5.32
N PHE A 102 10.79 -13.19 6.25
CA PHE A 102 9.37 -13.51 6.47
C PHE A 102 8.63 -12.24 6.90
N ARG A 103 8.18 -11.48 5.90
CA ARG A 103 7.50 -10.22 6.16
C ARG A 103 6.01 -10.38 5.88
N PRO A 104 5.16 -10.34 6.92
CA PRO A 104 3.72 -10.27 6.69
C PRO A 104 3.42 -9.00 5.89
N ARG A 105 2.48 -9.11 4.95
CA ARG A 105 2.07 -7.96 4.13
C ARG A 105 1.39 -6.91 5.04
N PRO A 106 1.77 -5.63 4.96
CA PRO A 106 1.24 -4.61 5.86
C PRO A 106 -0.20 -4.22 5.51
N LYS A 107 -0.95 -3.80 6.52
CA LYS A 107 -2.14 -2.94 6.33
C LYS A 107 -1.66 -1.49 6.26
N VAL A 108 -2.24 -0.68 5.39
CA VAL A 108 -1.72 0.66 5.10
C VAL A 108 -2.80 1.71 5.21
N VAL A 109 -2.55 2.78 5.95
CA VAL A 109 -3.33 4.01 5.86
C VAL A 109 -2.56 4.98 4.98
N MET A 110 -3.07 5.25 3.78
CA MET A 110 -2.50 6.23 2.85
C MET A 110 -3.11 7.60 3.13
N HIS A 111 -2.26 8.60 3.32
CA HIS A 111 -2.67 9.96 3.60
C HIS A 111 -1.92 10.95 2.69
N PRO A 112 -2.54 11.34 1.56
CA PRO A 112 -2.09 12.48 0.77
C PRO A 112 -2.26 13.75 1.60
N MET A 113 -1.16 14.45 1.85
CA MET A 113 -1.13 15.59 2.77
C MET A 113 -1.28 16.94 2.05
N GLU A 114 -1.25 16.94 0.72
CA GLU A 114 -1.27 18.12 -0.15
C GLU A 114 -2.13 17.84 -1.38
N LYS A 115 -2.62 18.91 -2.03
CA LYS A 115 -3.48 18.84 -3.22
C LYS A 115 -4.73 18.00 -3.01
N THR A 116 -5.33 18.15 -1.84
CA THR A 116 -6.56 17.47 -1.44
C THR A 116 -7.71 18.46 -1.29
N GLU A 117 -7.62 19.64 -1.94
CA GLU A 117 -8.65 20.66 -1.88
C GLU A 117 -9.96 20.12 -2.47
N GLY A 118 -11.04 20.16 -1.69
CA GLY A 118 -12.30 19.55 -2.09
C GLY A 118 -12.33 18.02 -1.97
N GLY A 119 -11.30 17.40 -1.40
CA GLY A 119 -11.14 15.94 -1.27
C GLY A 119 -10.51 15.30 -2.51
N LEU A 120 -10.18 14.01 -2.41
CA LEU A 120 -9.65 13.24 -3.52
C LEU A 120 -10.78 12.88 -4.50
N THR A 121 -10.46 12.90 -5.79
CA THR A 121 -11.33 12.28 -6.80
C THR A 121 -11.26 10.76 -6.71
N ALA A 122 -12.28 10.06 -7.24
CA ALA A 122 -12.28 8.60 -7.30
C ALA A 122 -11.07 8.02 -8.06
N ILE A 123 -10.55 8.75 -9.07
CA ILE A 123 -9.36 8.35 -9.83
C ILE A 123 -8.12 8.43 -8.94
N GLU A 124 -7.95 9.51 -8.18
CA GLU A 124 -6.81 9.68 -7.27
C GLU A 124 -6.86 8.69 -6.12
N GLU A 125 -8.04 8.49 -5.52
CA GLU A 125 -8.25 7.50 -4.46
C GLU A 125 -7.86 6.10 -4.95
N ARG A 126 -8.35 5.70 -6.13
CA ARG A 126 -7.96 4.43 -6.75
C ARG A 126 -6.46 4.38 -7.01
N ALA A 127 -5.87 5.45 -7.52
CA ALA A 127 -4.44 5.50 -7.81
C ALA A 127 -3.60 5.28 -6.53
N PHE A 128 -3.96 5.89 -5.40
CA PHE A 128 -3.26 5.65 -4.12
C PHE A 128 -3.48 4.23 -3.58
N ARG A 129 -4.69 3.67 -3.70
CA ARG A 129 -4.96 2.28 -3.31
C ARG A 129 -4.12 1.30 -4.12
N GLU A 130 -4.10 1.44 -5.44
CA GLU A 130 -3.30 0.61 -6.35
C GLU A 130 -1.81 0.78 -6.09
N LEU A 131 -1.35 2.00 -5.77
CA LEU A 131 0.05 2.27 -5.45
C LEU A 131 0.48 1.51 -4.19
N ALA A 132 -0.35 1.51 -3.14
CA ALA A 132 -0.08 0.78 -1.91
C ALA A 132 -0.17 -0.76 -2.11
N LEU A 133 -1.14 -1.24 -2.90
CA LEU A 133 -1.24 -2.65 -3.29
C LEU A 133 0.01 -3.11 -4.04
N GLY A 134 0.45 -2.34 -5.05
CA GLY A 134 1.68 -2.59 -5.79
C GLY A 134 2.93 -2.56 -4.89
N ALA A 135 2.90 -1.77 -3.81
CA ALA A 135 3.95 -1.76 -2.81
C ALA A 135 3.95 -2.96 -1.85
N GLY A 136 2.90 -3.81 -1.89
CA GLY A 136 2.79 -5.05 -1.13
C GLY A 136 1.75 -5.03 -0.01
N ALA A 137 0.96 -3.95 0.12
CA ALA A 137 -0.12 -3.88 1.11
C ALA A 137 -1.18 -4.98 0.88
N ILE A 138 -1.91 -5.35 1.94
CA ILE A 138 -3.06 -6.28 1.87
C ILE A 138 -4.40 -5.59 2.06
N ASP A 139 -4.42 -4.51 2.82
CA ASP A 139 -5.61 -3.77 3.18
C ASP A 139 -5.22 -2.30 3.26
N ILE A 140 -6.01 -1.44 2.63
CA ILE A 140 -5.66 -0.05 2.41
C ILE A 140 -6.83 0.80 2.82
N LYS A 141 -6.55 1.77 3.70
CA LYS A 141 -7.48 2.84 4.02
C LYS A 141 -6.96 4.18 3.53
N ILE A 142 -7.80 4.99 2.90
CA ILE A 142 -7.44 6.35 2.47
C ILE A 142 -7.93 7.34 3.52
N HIS A 143 -7.04 8.25 3.93
CA HIS A 143 -7.34 9.33 4.85
C HIS A 143 -6.97 10.68 4.24
N VAL A 144 -7.74 11.72 4.56
CA VAL A 144 -7.51 13.10 4.15
C VAL A 144 -7.76 14.02 5.35
N GLY A 145 -6.99 15.09 5.47
CA GLY A 145 -7.22 16.14 6.45
C GLY A 145 -6.16 16.16 7.55
N LYS A 146 -6.59 16.19 8.81
CA LYS A 146 -5.64 16.32 9.93
C LYS A 146 -4.82 15.03 10.10
N PRO A 147 -3.53 15.12 10.46
CA PRO A 147 -2.73 13.94 10.79
C PRO A 147 -3.41 13.08 11.86
N LEU A 148 -3.42 11.77 11.66
CA LEU A 148 -3.93 10.80 12.63
C LEU A 148 -2.98 10.69 13.82
N ASN A 149 -3.55 10.40 14.99
CA ASN A 149 -2.77 9.95 16.14
C ASN A 149 -2.47 8.46 15.98
N THR A 150 -1.19 8.10 15.93
CA THR A 150 -0.73 6.72 15.79
C THR A 150 -0.77 5.94 17.12
N ASN A 151 -0.79 6.62 18.26
CA ASN A 151 -0.80 5.96 19.57
C ASN A 151 -2.12 5.21 19.80
N GLY A 152 -2.03 3.89 19.91
CA GLY A 152 -3.21 3.03 20.09
C GLY A 152 -4.11 2.98 18.85
N PHE A 153 -3.61 3.37 17.68
CA PHE A 153 -4.39 3.37 16.45
C PHE A 153 -4.84 1.95 16.07
N GLN A 154 -6.15 1.77 15.92
CA GLN A 154 -6.76 0.50 15.54
C GLN A 154 -7.21 0.56 14.08
N PHE A 155 -6.44 -0.09 13.21
CA PHE A 155 -6.72 -0.07 11.77
C PHE A 155 -8.12 -0.58 11.42
N ASP A 156 -8.58 -1.66 12.05
CA ASP A 156 -9.88 -2.27 11.69
C ASP A 156 -11.08 -1.38 12.07
N GLU A 157 -10.94 -0.55 13.11
CA GLU A 157 -11.98 0.37 13.58
C GLU A 157 -12.00 1.70 12.81
N PHE A 158 -10.85 2.12 12.27
CA PHE A 158 -10.72 3.35 11.50
C PHE A 158 -11.68 3.35 10.30
N GLN A 159 -12.58 4.32 10.22
CA GLN A 159 -13.43 4.51 9.05
C GLN A 159 -12.84 5.62 8.20
N GLU A 160 -12.76 5.39 6.89
CA GLU A 160 -12.44 6.45 5.95
C GLU A 160 -13.53 7.51 6.03
N GLU A 161 -13.18 8.79 5.84
CA GLU A 161 -14.18 9.83 5.67
C GLU A 161 -14.94 9.58 4.36
N ASN A 162 -16.01 8.80 4.45
CA ASN A 162 -16.91 8.55 3.34
C ASN A 162 -17.60 9.85 2.93
N LYS A 163 -17.33 10.34 1.72
CA LYS A 163 -18.35 11.03 0.96
C LYS A 163 -19.28 9.95 0.39
N GLU A 164 -20.23 9.50 1.21
CA GLU A 164 -21.28 8.60 0.74
C GLU A 164 -22.01 9.24 -0.45
N GLY A 165 -21.91 8.60 -1.61
CA GLY A 165 -22.72 8.94 -2.76
C GLY A 165 -22.15 8.45 -4.07
N ILE A 166 -22.75 7.36 -4.58
CA ILE A 166 -22.63 6.79 -5.93
C ILE A 166 -21.59 5.66 -6.02
N TYR A 167 -22.06 4.44 -6.35
CA TYR A 167 -21.33 3.16 -6.48
C TYR A 167 -21.16 2.32 -5.19
N ASN A 168 -22.29 1.87 -4.63
CA ASN A 168 -22.30 0.59 -3.92
C ASN A 168 -22.40 -0.53 -4.97
N GLU A 169 -21.34 -1.32 -5.15
CA GLU A 169 -21.42 -2.60 -5.83
C GLU A 169 -21.44 -3.69 -4.76
N ASP A 170 -22.61 -4.31 -4.57
CA ASP A 170 -22.86 -5.36 -3.59
C ASP A 170 -21.95 -6.57 -3.83
N THR A 171 -20.82 -6.65 -3.11
CA THR A 171 -20.02 -7.88 -3.00
C THR A 171 -20.71 -8.91 -2.09
N LYS A 172 -21.95 -9.29 -2.40
CA LYS A 172 -22.65 -10.43 -1.77
C LYS A 172 -22.51 -11.74 -2.54
N GLN A 173 -22.05 -11.71 -3.80
CA GLN A 173 -22.05 -12.91 -4.65
C GLN A 173 -20.88 -13.87 -4.39
N SER A 174 -19.69 -13.39 -4.00
CA SER A 174 -18.49 -14.26 -3.86
C SER A 174 -18.62 -15.29 -2.71
N PHE A 175 -19.28 -14.93 -1.61
CA PHE A 175 -19.47 -15.84 -0.47
C PHE A 175 -20.39 -17.04 -0.79
N SER A 176 -21.35 -16.88 -1.71
CA SER A 176 -22.30 -17.95 -2.05
C SER A 176 -21.61 -19.11 -2.77
N TYR A 177 -20.71 -18.84 -3.72
CA TYR A 177 -20.06 -19.88 -4.51
C TYR A 177 -19.08 -20.72 -3.69
N ILE A 178 -18.39 -20.09 -2.73
CA ILE A 178 -17.45 -20.79 -1.83
C ILE A 178 -18.23 -21.75 -0.91
N ALA A 179 -19.37 -21.32 -0.37
CA ALA A 179 -20.21 -22.18 0.47
C ALA A 179 -20.77 -23.37 -0.33
N THR A 180 -21.25 -23.15 -1.55
CA THR A 180 -21.72 -24.21 -2.44
C THR A 180 -20.61 -25.20 -2.78
N PHE A 181 -19.41 -24.73 -3.11
CA PHE A 181 -18.26 -25.59 -3.40
C PHE A 181 -17.88 -26.48 -2.22
N LEU A 182 -17.87 -25.94 -1.00
CA LEU A 182 -17.55 -26.70 0.21
C LEU A 182 -18.58 -27.81 0.47
N ILE A 183 -19.86 -27.57 0.21
CA ILE A 183 -20.91 -28.59 0.33
C ILE A 183 -20.65 -29.74 -0.64
N TYR A 184 -20.38 -29.44 -1.92
CA TYR A 184 -20.06 -30.47 -2.91
C TYR A 184 -18.77 -31.23 -2.57
N PHE A 185 -17.75 -30.52 -2.07
CA PHE A 185 -16.49 -31.13 -1.64
C PHE A 185 -16.70 -32.15 -0.51
N PHE A 186 -17.53 -31.81 0.49
CA PHE A 186 -17.88 -32.74 1.56
C PHE A 186 -18.69 -33.95 1.07
N ILE A 187 -19.64 -33.75 0.14
CA ILE A 187 -20.41 -34.85 -0.47
C ILE A 187 -19.48 -35.83 -1.20
N VAL A 188 -18.51 -35.33 -1.97
CA VAL A 188 -17.55 -36.18 -2.69
C VAL A 188 -16.67 -36.97 -1.73
N ILE A 189 -16.16 -36.34 -0.67
CA ILE A 189 -15.39 -37.03 0.37
C ILE A 189 -16.23 -38.15 1.02
N PHE A 190 -17.49 -37.86 1.34
CA PHE A 190 -18.38 -38.83 1.97
C PHE A 190 -18.71 -40.00 1.05
N ALA A 191 -18.94 -39.75 -0.24
CA ALA A 191 -19.19 -40.79 -1.23
C ALA A 191 -17.96 -41.69 -1.42
N VAL A 192 -16.76 -41.12 -1.51
CA VAL A 192 -15.52 -41.89 -1.60
C VAL A 192 -15.31 -42.75 -0.35
N TRP A 193 -15.65 -42.22 0.83
CA TRP A 193 -15.54 -42.98 2.09
C TRP A 193 -16.59 -44.09 2.22
N TYR A 194 -17.80 -43.88 1.70
CA TYR A 194 -18.90 -44.85 1.77
C TYR A 194 -18.81 -45.98 0.73
N PHE A 195 -18.29 -45.68 -0.47
CA PHE A 195 -18.18 -46.64 -1.57
C PHE A 195 -16.76 -47.20 -1.77
N GLY A 196 -15.76 -46.62 -1.12
CA GLY A 196 -14.35 -47.04 -1.21
C GLY A 196 -13.87 -47.92 -0.05
N GLY A 197 -14.79 -48.46 0.75
CA GLY A 197 -14.55 -49.41 1.84
C GLY A 197 -15.19 -50.78 1.60
#